data_AF-A0A3B9JE74-F1
#
_entry.id   AF-A0A3B9JE74-F1
#
_cell.length_a   1.000
_cell.length_b   1.000
_cell.length_c   1.000
_cell.angle_alpha   90.00
_cell.angle_beta   90.00
_cell.angle_gamma   90.00
#
_symmetry.space_group_name_H-M   'P 1'
#
loop_
_entity.id
_entity.type
_entity.pdbx_description
1 polymer ?
#
loop_
_entity_poly.entity_id
_entity_poly.type
_entity_poly.pdbx_seq_one_letter_code
_entity_poly.pdbx_strand_id
1 'polypeptide(L)' 'MDLKPIKTEADCNAALQEIERLFNAKPETEEADRLEILVALVKVYEDEHYPI' A
#
# COMPACT_ATOMS: atom_id res chain seq x y z
N MET A 1 -11.95 7.10 4.96
CA MET A 1 -10.61 6.69 4.52
C MET A 1 -10.13 7.68 3.47
N ASP A 2 -8.98 8.32 3.68
CA ASP A 2 -8.35 9.19 2.67
C ASP A 2 -7.21 8.39 2.01
N LEU A 3 -7.58 7.48 1.12
CA LEU A 3 -6.63 6.71 0.30
C LEU A 3 -6.11 7.63 -0.80
N LYS A 4 -4.83 7.98 -0.72
CA LYS A 4 -4.16 8.83 -1.72
C LYS A 4 -3.33 7.97 -2.66
N PRO A 5 -3.25 8.35 -3.94
CA PRO A 5 -2.34 7.69 -4.87
C PRO A 5 -0.88 7.86 -4.41
N ILE A 6 -0.08 6.83 -4.59
CA ILE A 6 1.36 6.85 -4.34
C ILE A 6 2.03 7.53 -5.54
N LYS A 7 2.64 8.70 -5.33
CA LYS A 7 3.27 9.49 -6.40
C LYS A 7 4.75 9.73 -6.17
N THR A 8 5.21 9.54 -4.94
CA THR A 8 6.58 9.79 -4.52
C THR A 8 7.13 8.60 -3.75
N GLU A 9 8.46 8.54 -3.65
CA GLU A 9 9.13 7.50 -2.89
C GLU A 9 8.77 7.57 -1.39
N ALA A 10 8.51 8.79 -0.89
CA ALA A 10 8.03 9.00 0.47
C ALA A 10 6.63 8.40 0.68
N ASP A 11 5.73 8.55 -0.29
CA ASP A 11 4.39 7.93 -0.25
C ASP A 11 4.51 6.40 -0.27
N CYS A 12 5.43 5.87 -1.09
CA CYS A 12 5.68 4.44 -1.20
C CYS A 12 6.20 3.88 0.14
N ASN A 13 7.21 4.52 0.73
CA ASN A 13 7.74 4.15 2.04
C ASN A 13 6.67 4.23 3.14
N ALA A 14 5.82 5.25 3.13
CA ALA A 14 4.73 5.37 4.09
C ALA A 14 3.69 4.25 3.91
N ALA A 15 3.38 3.88 2.67
CA ALA A 15 2.49 2.78 2.35
C ALA A 15 3.08 1.44 2.79
N LEU A 16 4.37 1.19 2.56
CA LEU A 16 5.08 0.00 3.03
C LEU A 16 5.04 -0.13 4.55
N GLN A 17 5.29 0.95 5.30
CA GLN A 17 5.18 0.93 6.76
C GLN A 17 3.76 0.64 7.25
N GLU A 18 2.75 1.12 6.54
CA GLU A 18 1.36 0.82 6.88
C GLU A 18 0.98 -0.63 6.55
N ILE A 19 1.48 -1.16 5.43
CA ILE A 19 1.37 -2.58 5.06
C ILE A 19 1.97 -3.46 6.16
N GLU A 20 3.17 -3.14 6.66
CA GLU A 20 3.80 -3.87 7.77
C GLU A 20 2.94 -3.85 9.05
N ARG A 21 2.32 -2.71 9.37
CA ARG A 21 1.41 -2.60 10.53
C ARG A 21 0.15 -3.43 10.36
N LEU A 22 -0.39 -3.49 9.14
CA LEU A 22 -1.63 -4.19 8.81
C LEU A 22 -1.40 -5.66 8.42
N PHE A 23 -0.16 -6.15 8.42
CA PHE A 23 0.16 -7.51 7.97
C PHE A 23 -0.55 -8.61 8.76
N ASN A 24 -0.88 -8.33 10.03
CA ASN A 24 -1.66 -9.22 10.91
C ASN A 24 -3.15 -8.87 10.99
N ALA A 25 -3.64 -8.02 10.08
CA ALA A 25 -5.05 -7.68 9.99
C ALA A 25 -5.88 -8.96 9.78
N LYS A 26 -6.99 -9.07 10.50
CA LYS A 26 -7.88 -10.21 10.33
C LYS A 26 -8.61 -10.12 8.99
N PRO A 27 -8.84 -11.24 8.30
CA PRO A 27 -9.64 -11.24 7.07
C PRO A 27 -11.03 -10.67 7.34
N GLU A 28 -11.66 -10.10 6.31
CA GLU A 28 -12.99 -9.49 6.37
C GLU A 28 -13.09 -8.29 7.33
N THR A 29 -11.98 -7.54 7.49
CA THR A 29 -11.95 -6.28 8.24
C THR A 29 -11.54 -5.12 7.32
N GLU A 30 -11.93 -3.90 7.69
CA GLU A 30 -11.49 -2.68 6.98
C GLU A 30 -9.96 -2.56 6.91
N GLU A 31 -9.24 -3.15 7.87
CA GLU A 31 -7.78 -3.20 7.90
C GLU A 31 -7.24 -4.14 6.82
N ALA A 32 -7.88 -5.29 6.59
CA ALA A 32 -7.51 -6.21 5.50
C ALA A 32 -7.82 -5.59 4.13
N ASP A 33 -8.99 -4.97 3.96
CA ASP A 33 -9.33 -4.26 2.72
C ASP A 33 -8.29 -3.17 2.42
N ARG A 34 -7.86 -2.45 3.46
CA ARG A 34 -6.84 -1.41 3.33
C ARG A 34 -5.46 -1.97 3.01
N LEU A 35 -5.08 -3.10 3.60
CA LEU A 35 -3.85 -3.81 3.27
C LEU A 35 -3.81 -4.16 1.77
N GLU A 36 -4.88 -4.76 1.25
CA GLU A 36 -4.98 -5.13 -0.17
C GLU A 36 -4.84 -3.92 -1.08
N ILE A 37 -5.52 -2.81 -0.77
CA ILE A 37 -5.42 -1.58 -1.56
C ILE A 37 -4.00 -1.00 -1.51
N LEU A 38 -3.36 -0.94 -0.34
CA LEU A 38 -2.00 -0.40 -0.22
C LEU A 38 -0.99 -1.24 -1.01
N VAL A 39 -1.09 -2.56 -0.95
CA VAL A 39 -0.24 -3.48 -1.73
C VAL A 39 -0.42 -3.24 -3.22
N ALA A 40 -1.67 -3.09 -3.69
CA ALA A 40 -1.96 -2.80 -5.10
C ALA A 40 -1.38 -1.44 -5.53
N LEU A 41 -1.49 -0.41 -4.71
CA LEU A 41 -0.94 0.92 -4.99
C LEU A 41 0.58 0.92 -5.06
N VAL A 42 1.26 0.23 -4.13
CA VAL A 42 2.72 0.09 -4.14
C VAL A 42 3.16 -0.62 -5.42
N LYS A 43 2.50 -1.71 -5.80
CA LYS A 43 2.82 -2.43 -7.03
C LYS A 43 2.72 -1.56 -8.28
N VAL A 44 1.66 -0.76 -8.42
CA VAL A 44 1.51 0.15 -9.55
C VAL A 44 2.66 1.17 -9.60
N TYR A 45 3.00 1.76 -8.44
CA TYR A 45 4.11 2.69 -8.34
C TYR A 45 5.46 2.04 -8.71
N GLU A 46 5.72 0.83 -8.22
CA GLU A 46 6.93 0.07 -8.56
C GLU A 46 7.00 -0.29 -10.04
N ASP A 47 5.91 -0.77 -10.64
CA ASP A 47 5.85 -1.11 -12.06
C ASP A 47 6.09 0.14 -12.95
N GLU A 48 5.67 1.33 -12.50
CA GLU A 48 5.91 2.60 -13.21
C GLU A 48 7.33 3.17 -13.03
N HIS A 49 7.92 3.05 -11.83
CA HIS A 49 9.20 3.70 -11.50
C HIS A 49 10.42 2.79 -11.61
N TYR A 50 10.22 1.48 -11.42
CA TYR A 50 11.26 0.46 -11.52
C TYR A 50 10.90 -0.60 -12.57
N PRO A 51 10.64 -0.21 -13.83
CA PRO A 51 10.43 -1.18 -14.89
C PRO A 51 11.71 -1.98 -15.13
N ILE A 52 11.62 -3.30 -14.94
CA ILE A 52 12.71 -4.27 -15.10
C ILE A 52 12.92 -4.59 -16.58
#